data_AF-A0A6L7NAC9-F1
#
_entry.id   AF-A0A6L7NAC9-F1
#
_cell.length_a   1.000
_cell.length_b   1.000
_cell.length_c   1.000
_cell.angle_alpha   90.00
_cell.angle_beta   90.00
_cell.angle_gamma   90.00
#
_symmetry.space_group_name_H-M   'P 1'
#
loop_
_entity.id
_entity.type
_entity.pdbx_description
1 polymer ?
#
loop_
_entity_poly.entity_id
_entity_poly.type
_entity_poly.pdbx_seq_one_letter_code
_entity_poly.pdbx_strand_id
1 'polypeptide(L)'
;MATTIAAAQPDTDDLSTESQNDPMVLRMIDWRGCSAVEYVPGRVGSHPSFIGRRIAVEGLVDWIAAGGTCQGFADTFRIGADAVIEALRYLDDAPPVEVVDLTGCTAVRLSDRKIPAFRGTQFPVESLFHYLKGGKTAQEFSDTYGLDYDDIRAVLSHAAA
;
A
#
# COMPACT_ATOMS: atom_id res chain seq x y z
N MET A 1 -12.18 -60.95 4.02
CA MET A 1 -12.92 -60.49 2.82
C MET A 1 -13.62 -59.19 3.16
N ALA A 2 -13.78 -58.33 2.16
CA ALA A 2 -14.34 -56.96 2.16
C ALA A 2 -13.37 -55.81 2.50
N THR A 3 -12.62 -55.44 1.48
CA THR A 3 -12.10 -54.09 1.18
C THR A 3 -13.27 -53.11 1.02
N THR A 4 -13.16 -51.87 1.52
CA THR A 4 -13.75 -50.68 0.88
C THR A 4 -12.94 -49.43 1.25
N ILE A 5 -12.76 -48.61 0.23
CA ILE A 5 -11.76 -47.56 0.03
C ILE A 5 -12.18 -46.28 0.77
N ALA A 6 -11.29 -45.73 1.60
CA ALA A 6 -11.42 -44.37 2.10
C ALA A 6 -10.99 -43.41 0.98
N ALA A 7 -11.95 -42.63 0.49
CA ALA A 7 -11.73 -41.59 -0.50
C ALA A 7 -10.89 -40.46 0.11
N ALA A 8 -9.73 -40.21 -0.49
CA ALA A 8 -8.98 -38.97 -0.37
C ALA A 8 -9.69 -37.86 -1.15
N GLN A 9 -9.74 -36.65 -0.60
CA GLN A 9 -9.94 -35.37 -1.30
C GLN A 9 -9.51 -34.22 -0.35
N PRO A 10 -9.06 -33.07 -0.89
CA PRO A 10 -7.64 -32.71 -0.88
C PRO A 10 -7.33 -31.43 -0.09
N ASP A 11 -6.03 -31.17 0.02
CA ASP A 11 -5.36 -29.93 0.41
C ASP A 11 -6.23 -28.68 0.30
N THR A 12 -6.71 -28.19 1.44
CA THR A 12 -7.20 -26.82 1.57
C THR A 12 -5.97 -25.98 1.85
N ASP A 13 -5.43 -25.42 0.76
CA ASP A 13 -4.78 -24.11 0.68
C ASP A 13 -4.38 -23.53 2.04
N ASP A 14 -3.15 -23.84 2.43
CA ASP A 14 -2.41 -23.16 3.50
C ASP A 14 -2.09 -21.73 3.02
N LEU A 15 -3.09 -20.85 3.00
CA LEU A 15 -2.89 -19.40 2.92
C LEU A 15 -2.74 -18.82 4.33
N SER A 16 -1.91 -19.48 5.15
CA SER A 16 -1.46 -18.94 6.42
C SER A 16 0.05 -18.77 6.34
N THR A 17 0.49 -17.51 6.51
CA THR A 17 1.84 -17.12 6.93
C THR A 17 2.84 -16.66 5.84
N GLU A 18 2.50 -15.59 5.11
CA GLU A 18 3.52 -14.65 4.59
C GLU A 18 3.18 -13.20 4.97
N SER A 19 2.81 -12.97 6.24
CA SER A 19 2.56 -11.61 6.77
C SER A 19 3.31 -11.34 8.06
N GLN A 20 4.57 -11.74 8.14
CA GLN A 20 5.45 -11.36 9.25
C GLN A 20 6.82 -10.95 8.71
N ASN A 21 6.98 -9.63 8.59
CA ASN A 21 8.16 -8.87 8.12
C ASN A 21 8.16 -8.53 6.62
N ASP A 22 7.23 -7.64 6.31
CA ASP A 22 7.21 -6.63 5.25
C ASP A 22 8.10 -5.38 5.38
N PRO A 23 9.37 -5.37 5.85
CA PRO A 23 9.98 -4.12 6.31
C PRO A 23 10.18 -3.11 5.20
N MET A 24 10.16 -3.49 3.92
CA MET A 24 10.40 -2.54 2.82
C MET A 24 9.64 -2.84 1.53
N VAL A 25 8.59 -3.67 1.56
CA VAL A 25 7.70 -3.81 0.41
C VAL A 25 6.72 -2.66 0.31
N LEU A 26 6.71 -2.04 -0.87
CA LEU A 26 5.77 -1.00 -1.23
C LEU A 26 4.66 -1.60 -2.11
N ARG A 27 3.41 -1.54 -1.63
CA ARG A 27 2.22 -2.01 -2.36
C ARG A 27 1.49 -0.84 -2.98
N MET A 28 1.52 -0.73 -4.30
CA MET A 28 0.83 0.34 -5.03
C MET A 28 -0.56 -0.09 -5.52
N ILE A 29 -1.60 0.46 -4.93
CA ILE A 29 -2.98 0.31 -5.43
C ILE A 29 -3.40 1.59 -6.14
N ASP A 30 -3.98 1.49 -7.34
CA ASP A 30 -4.55 2.64 -8.03
C ASP A 30 -5.96 2.93 -7.54
N TRP A 31 -6.05 3.78 -6.52
CA TRP A 31 -7.32 4.18 -5.91
C TRP A 31 -8.19 5.09 -6.76
N ARG A 32 -7.75 5.53 -7.95
CA ARG A 32 -8.55 6.41 -8.82
C ARG A 32 -9.87 5.78 -9.27
N GLY A 33 -10.00 4.45 -9.23
CA GLY A 33 -11.23 3.74 -9.54
C GLY A 33 -12.18 3.56 -8.35
N CYS A 34 -11.77 3.92 -7.12
CA CYS A 34 -12.59 3.81 -5.93
C CYS A 34 -13.30 5.14 -5.66
N SER A 35 -14.63 5.13 -5.52
CA SER A 35 -15.42 6.34 -5.34
C SER A 35 -15.48 6.82 -3.88
N ALA A 36 -15.09 5.96 -2.93
CA ALA A 36 -15.04 6.29 -1.51
C ALA A 36 -13.81 7.08 -1.07
N VAL A 37 -12.79 7.19 -1.93
CA VAL A 37 -11.47 7.70 -1.54
C VAL A 37 -10.99 8.78 -2.50
N GLU A 38 -10.13 9.65 -1.98
CA GLU A 38 -9.43 10.67 -2.74
C GLU A 38 -7.95 10.66 -2.41
N TYR A 39 -7.13 11.04 -3.38
CA TYR A 39 -5.78 11.51 -3.10
C TYR A 39 -5.86 12.94 -2.63
N VAL A 40 -5.43 13.20 -1.38
CA VAL A 40 -5.51 14.54 -0.78
C VAL A 40 -4.75 15.54 -1.65
N PRO A 41 -5.43 16.50 -2.30
CA PRO A 41 -4.78 17.41 -3.22
C PRO A 41 -3.76 18.30 -2.51
N GLY A 42 -2.61 18.52 -3.15
CA GLY A 42 -1.54 19.37 -2.64
C GLY A 42 -0.64 18.72 -1.58
N ARG A 43 -0.81 17.42 -1.30
CA ARG A 43 0.07 16.69 -0.37
C ARG A 43 0.89 15.67 -1.14
N VAL A 44 2.19 15.90 -1.19
CA VAL A 44 3.14 15.00 -1.82
C VAL A 44 3.12 13.64 -1.11
N GLY A 45 3.00 12.55 -1.87
CA GLY A 45 2.86 11.21 -1.30
C GLY A 45 1.60 11.04 -0.46
N SER A 46 0.52 11.74 -0.80
CA SER A 46 -0.77 11.55 -0.13
C SER A 46 -1.20 10.10 -0.25
N HIS A 47 -1.35 9.42 0.87
CA HIS A 47 -2.05 8.14 0.88
C HIS A 47 -3.52 8.35 0.49
N PRO A 48 -4.13 7.36 -0.18
CA PRO A 48 -5.58 7.34 -0.40
C PRO A 48 -6.30 7.58 0.93
N SER A 49 -7.18 8.56 0.95
CA SER A 49 -7.92 8.96 2.15
C SER A 49 -9.41 8.94 1.86
N PHE A 50 -10.24 8.66 2.86
CA PHE A 50 -11.69 8.76 2.69
C PHE A 50 -12.09 10.19 2.33
N ILE A 51 -13.00 10.34 1.36
CA ILE A 51 -13.41 11.66 0.85
C ILE A 51 -13.86 12.59 1.98
N GLY A 52 -13.30 13.81 1.98
CA GLY A 52 -13.63 14.84 2.97
C GLY A 52 -13.13 14.50 4.38
N ARG A 53 -12.20 13.56 4.51
CA ARG A 53 -11.59 13.13 5.77
C ARG A 53 -10.07 13.07 5.61
N ARG A 54 -9.34 13.40 6.68
CA ARG A 54 -7.87 13.25 6.74
C ARG A 54 -7.48 11.87 7.28
N ILE A 55 -8.19 10.84 6.85
CA ILE A 55 -8.07 9.48 7.37
C ILE A 55 -7.69 8.59 6.20
N ALA A 56 -6.47 8.09 6.23
CA ALA A 56 -5.94 7.20 5.20
C ALA A 56 -6.65 5.84 5.27
N VAL A 57 -6.84 5.20 4.12
CA VAL A 57 -7.42 3.85 4.05
C VAL A 57 -6.53 2.82 4.75
N GLU A 58 -5.21 3.04 4.75
CA GLU A 58 -4.27 2.23 5.54
C GLU A 58 -4.64 2.20 7.03
N GLY A 59 -5.17 3.30 7.58
CA GLY A 59 -5.65 3.32 8.96
C GLY A 59 -6.86 2.42 9.21
N LEU A 60 -7.68 2.15 8.19
CA LEU A 60 -8.73 1.13 8.26
C LEU A 60 -8.11 -0.28 8.29
N VAL A 61 -7.11 -0.54 7.44
CA VAL A 61 -6.40 -1.83 7.42
C VAL A 61 -5.76 -2.11 8.79
N ASP A 62 -5.03 -1.13 9.33
CA ASP A 62 -4.44 -1.21 10.67
C ASP A 62 -5.48 -1.46 11.76
N TRP A 63 -6.64 -0.79 11.68
CA TRP A 63 -7.74 -0.95 12.62
C TRP A 63 -8.31 -2.37 12.59
N ILE A 64 -8.57 -2.92 11.39
CA ILE A 64 -9.06 -4.29 11.23
C ILE A 64 -8.01 -5.31 11.70
N ALA A 65 -6.73 -5.09 11.36
CA ALA A 65 -5.63 -5.94 11.82
C ALA A 65 -5.48 -5.95 13.34
N ALA A 66 -5.82 -4.84 14.02
CA ALA A 66 -5.87 -4.75 15.47
C ALA A 66 -7.15 -5.38 16.09
N GLY A 67 -8.01 -6.03 15.30
CA GLY A 67 -9.25 -6.67 15.74
C GLY A 67 -10.47 -5.75 15.79
N GLY A 68 -10.35 -4.53 15.25
CA GLY A 68 -11.47 -3.60 15.12
C GLY A 68 -12.49 -4.05 14.06
N THR A 69 -13.72 -3.54 14.15
CA THR A 69 -14.78 -3.83 13.16
C THR A 69 -14.97 -2.67 12.19
N CYS A 70 -15.50 -2.95 10.99
CA CYS A 70 -15.83 -1.92 10.00
C CYS A 70 -16.83 -0.89 10.54
N GLN A 71 -17.86 -1.37 11.24
CA GLN A 71 -18.86 -0.50 11.88
C GLN A 71 -18.20 0.37 12.96
N GLY A 72 -17.34 -0.21 13.79
CA GLY A 72 -16.60 0.53 14.82
C GLY A 72 -15.71 1.61 14.22
N PHE A 73 -15.04 1.34 13.09
CA PHE A 73 -14.25 2.33 12.37
C PHE A 73 -15.14 3.46 11.81
N ALA A 74 -16.22 3.10 11.11
CA ALA A 74 -17.18 4.04 10.55
C ALA A 74 -17.73 5.01 11.61
N ASP A 75 -18.16 4.47 12.75
CA ASP A 75 -18.71 5.25 13.86
C ASP A 75 -17.65 6.15 14.51
N THR A 76 -16.45 5.61 14.77
CA THR A 76 -15.34 6.34 15.41
C THR A 76 -14.92 7.54 14.59
N PHE A 77 -14.82 7.36 13.28
CA PHE A 77 -14.25 8.35 12.38
C PHE A 77 -15.31 9.16 11.61
N ARG A 78 -16.60 8.88 11.87
CA ARG A 78 -17.75 9.50 11.19
C ARG A 78 -17.60 9.40 9.67
N ILE A 79 -17.28 8.19 9.22
CA ILE A 79 -17.22 7.78 7.82
C ILE A 79 -18.47 6.92 7.58
N GLY A 80 -19.13 7.08 6.44
CA GLY A 80 -20.29 6.23 6.11
C GLY A 80 -19.86 4.76 6.00
N ALA A 81 -20.65 3.85 6.57
CA ALA A 81 -20.37 2.42 6.52
C ALA A 81 -20.21 1.90 5.07
N ASP A 82 -21.01 2.43 4.14
CA ASP A 82 -20.91 2.11 2.71
C ASP A 82 -19.53 2.47 2.13
N ALA A 83 -18.96 3.60 2.52
CA ALA A 83 -17.62 4.02 2.06
C ALA A 83 -16.52 3.10 2.61
N VAL A 84 -16.65 2.68 3.88
CA VAL A 84 -15.73 1.71 4.49
C VAL A 84 -15.78 0.36 3.76
N ILE A 85 -17.00 -0.14 3.51
CA ILE A 85 -17.21 -1.40 2.80
C ILE A 85 -16.72 -1.31 1.35
N GLU A 86 -16.99 -0.19 0.66
CA GLU A 86 -16.51 0.04 -0.70
C GLU A 86 -14.99 0.04 -0.76
N ALA A 87 -14.31 0.74 0.15
CA ALA A 87 -12.85 0.76 0.20
C ALA A 87 -12.26 -0.64 0.43
N LEU A 88 -12.88 -1.45 1.30
CA LEU A 88 -12.46 -2.85 1.52
C LEU A 88 -12.68 -3.73 0.30
N ARG A 89 -13.86 -3.62 -0.34
CA ARG A 89 -14.10 -4.35 -1.60
C ARG A 89 -13.11 -3.96 -2.66
N TYR A 90 -12.81 -2.67 -2.78
CA TYR A 90 -11.82 -2.20 -3.75
C TYR A 90 -10.42 -2.73 -3.43
N LEU A 91 -10.05 -2.88 -2.16
CA LEU A 91 -8.79 -3.53 -1.76
C LEU A 91 -8.76 -4.99 -2.17
N ASP A 92 -9.84 -5.73 -1.91
CA ASP A 92 -9.92 -7.16 -2.21
C ASP A 92 -10.00 -7.44 -3.71
N ASP A 93 -10.72 -6.58 -4.45
CA ASP A 93 -10.93 -6.69 -5.90
C ASP A 93 -9.83 -5.97 -6.71
N ALA A 94 -8.87 -5.29 -6.06
CA ALA A 94 -7.85 -4.51 -6.74
C ALA A 94 -7.06 -5.40 -7.72
N PRO A 95 -6.85 -4.94 -8.98
CA PRO A 95 -6.01 -5.67 -9.93
C PRO A 95 -4.59 -5.87 -9.37
N PRO A 96 -3.85 -6.89 -9.85
CA PRO A 96 -2.56 -7.29 -9.28
C PRO A 96 -1.64 -6.08 -9.07
N VAL A 97 -1.23 -5.92 -7.81
CA VAL A 97 -0.42 -4.82 -7.29
C VAL A 97 0.97 -4.85 -7.93
N GLU A 98 1.48 -3.69 -8.31
CA GLU A 98 2.93 -3.54 -8.51
C GLU A 98 3.57 -3.54 -7.12
N VAL A 99 4.07 -4.72 -6.73
CA VAL A 99 4.77 -4.93 -5.48
C VAL A 99 6.24 -4.62 -5.74
N VAL A 100 6.75 -3.60 -5.09
CA VAL A 100 8.16 -3.20 -5.20
C VAL A 100 8.87 -3.63 -3.92
N ASP A 101 9.76 -4.61 -4.03
CA ASP A 101 10.64 -4.98 -2.93
C ASP A 101 11.83 -4.00 -2.87
N LEU A 102 11.88 -3.19 -1.81
CA LEU A 102 12.97 -2.26 -1.55
C LEU A 102 13.92 -2.78 -0.48
N THR A 103 13.78 -4.04 -0.07
CA THR A 103 14.64 -4.67 0.92
C THR A 103 16.10 -4.62 0.46
N GLY A 104 16.97 -4.09 1.30
CA GLY A 104 18.40 -3.92 0.98
C GLY A 104 18.72 -2.69 0.12
N CYS A 105 17.73 -1.93 -0.35
CA CYS A 105 17.97 -0.69 -1.07
C CYS A 105 18.59 0.36 -0.14
N THR A 106 19.85 0.73 -0.38
CA THR A 106 20.58 1.67 0.48
C THR A 106 20.01 3.09 0.42
N ALA A 107 19.34 3.48 -0.65
CA ALA A 107 18.69 4.79 -0.76
C ALA A 107 17.40 4.89 0.08
N VAL A 108 16.92 3.79 0.67
CA VAL A 108 15.62 3.71 1.36
C VAL A 108 15.82 3.40 2.84
N ARG A 109 14.90 3.92 3.65
CA ARG A 109 14.70 3.56 5.06
C ARG A 109 13.20 3.46 5.35
N LEU A 110 12.84 2.79 6.43
CA LEU A 110 11.50 2.99 7.00
C LEU A 110 11.42 4.35 7.69
N SER A 111 10.33 5.06 7.43
CA SER A 111 9.91 6.20 8.24
C SER A 111 9.30 5.73 9.57
N ASP A 112 9.00 6.67 10.47
CA ASP A 112 8.34 6.36 11.76
C ASP A 112 6.93 5.77 11.57
N ARG A 113 6.35 5.97 10.38
CA ARG A 113 5.06 5.41 9.97
C ARG A 113 5.18 4.07 9.27
N LYS A 114 6.36 3.44 9.29
CA LYS A 114 6.64 2.17 8.61
C LYS A 114 6.40 2.21 7.09
N ILE A 115 6.48 3.41 6.50
CA ILE A 115 6.43 3.60 5.05
C ILE A 115 7.86 3.76 4.53
N PRO A 116 8.26 3.09 3.43
CA PRO A 116 9.53 3.32 2.75
C PRO A 116 9.71 4.79 2.35
N ALA A 117 10.78 5.41 2.80
CA ALA A 117 11.13 6.81 2.55
C ALA A 117 12.58 6.94 2.09
N PHE A 118 12.88 7.96 1.29
CA PHE A 118 14.25 8.26 0.89
C PHE A 118 15.11 8.54 2.12
N ARG A 119 16.32 7.95 2.14
CA ARG A 119 17.27 8.10 3.24
C ARG A 119 17.54 9.59 3.51
N GLY A 120 17.67 9.95 4.79
CA GLY A 120 17.88 11.34 5.21
C GLY A 120 16.65 12.25 5.06
N THR A 121 15.53 11.75 4.54
CA THR A 121 14.30 12.53 4.35
C THR A 121 13.10 11.83 4.99
N GLN A 122 11.97 12.52 5.08
CA GLN A 122 10.67 11.93 5.40
C GLN A 122 9.81 11.74 4.13
N PHE A 123 10.44 11.80 2.96
CA PHE A 123 9.76 11.81 1.69
C PHE A 123 9.44 10.37 1.26
N PRO A 124 8.16 9.98 1.12
CA PRO A 124 7.79 8.60 0.80
C PRO A 124 8.25 8.21 -0.60
N VAL A 125 8.80 7.01 -0.75
CA VAL A 125 9.21 6.44 -2.04
C VAL A 125 8.00 6.27 -2.97
N GLU A 126 6.82 5.98 -2.43
CA GLU A 126 5.56 5.86 -3.18
C GLU A 126 5.29 7.10 -4.06
N SER A 127 5.65 8.27 -3.54
CA SER A 127 5.49 9.55 -4.24
C SER A 127 6.24 9.58 -5.57
N LEU A 128 7.42 8.97 -5.65
CA LEU A 128 8.20 8.88 -6.89
C LEU A 128 7.41 8.11 -7.94
N PHE A 129 6.94 6.90 -7.59
CA PHE A 129 6.23 6.05 -8.52
C PHE A 129 4.90 6.66 -8.98
N HIS A 130 4.15 7.32 -8.09
CA HIS A 130 2.96 8.07 -8.47
C HIS A 130 3.27 9.24 -9.42
N TYR A 131 4.37 9.95 -9.15
CA TYR A 131 4.81 11.05 -10.02
C TYR A 131 5.16 10.54 -11.42
N LEU A 132 5.88 9.43 -11.52
CA LEU A 132 6.24 8.79 -12.79
C LEU A 132 5.01 8.23 -13.53
N LYS A 133 4.05 7.60 -12.84
CA LYS A 133 2.76 7.17 -13.41
C LYS A 133 1.93 8.33 -13.96
N GLY A 134 2.15 9.54 -13.46
CA GLY A 134 1.60 10.78 -14.01
C GLY A 134 2.24 11.25 -15.33
N GLY A 135 3.19 10.49 -15.89
CA GLY A 135 3.92 10.83 -17.11
C GLY A 135 5.07 11.82 -16.90
N LYS A 136 5.48 12.04 -15.64
CA LYS A 136 6.62 12.89 -15.29
C LYS A 136 7.92 12.09 -15.22
N THR A 137 9.04 12.80 -15.20
CA THR A 137 10.38 12.19 -15.18
C THR A 137 10.99 12.18 -13.78
N ALA A 138 11.95 11.28 -13.56
CA ALA A 138 12.74 11.21 -12.33
C ALA A 138 13.58 12.48 -12.10
N GLN A 139 14.07 13.11 -13.18
CA GLN A 139 14.81 14.37 -13.09
C GLN A 139 13.91 15.49 -12.61
N GLU A 140 12.72 15.66 -13.20
CA GLU A 140 11.75 16.67 -12.74
C GLU A 140 11.37 16.44 -11.27
N PHE A 141 11.26 15.19 -10.83
CA PHE A 141 10.99 14.86 -9.43
C PHE A 141 12.14 15.29 -8.51
N SER A 142 13.38 14.97 -8.87
CA SER A 142 14.59 15.42 -8.15
C SER A 142 14.62 16.94 -8.01
N ASP A 143 14.45 17.65 -9.14
CA ASP A 143 14.48 19.11 -9.18
C ASP A 143 13.35 19.75 -8.35
N THR A 144 12.15 19.15 -8.39
CA THR A 144 10.97 19.67 -7.68
C THR A 144 11.09 19.51 -6.17
N TYR A 145 11.64 18.38 -5.70
CA TYR A 145 11.63 18.02 -4.28
C TYR A 145 12.99 18.14 -3.60
N GLY A 146 14.04 18.52 -4.35
CA GLY A 146 15.40 18.66 -3.83
C GLY A 146 15.99 17.34 -3.33
N LEU A 147 15.58 16.23 -3.94
CA LEU A 147 16.07 14.89 -3.62
C LEU A 147 17.27 14.55 -4.50
N ASP A 148 18.25 13.84 -3.94
CA ASP A 148 19.42 13.38 -4.69
C ASP A 148 18.99 12.46 -5.83
N TYR A 149 19.43 12.79 -7.06
CA TYR A 149 19.09 12.01 -8.24
C TYR A 149 19.70 10.61 -8.23
N ASP A 150 20.87 10.42 -7.59
CA ASP A 150 21.48 9.10 -7.44
C ASP A 150 20.66 8.20 -6.51
N ASP A 151 20.09 8.75 -5.43
CA ASP A 151 19.17 8.02 -4.55
C ASP A 151 17.89 7.60 -5.30
N ILE A 152 17.32 8.52 -6.10
CA ILE A 152 16.16 8.21 -6.97
C ILE A 152 16.50 7.09 -7.96
N ARG A 153 17.65 7.18 -8.62
CA ARG A 153 18.10 6.17 -9.57
C ARG A 153 18.35 4.82 -8.89
N ALA A 154 18.90 4.80 -7.68
CA ALA A 154 19.13 3.58 -6.91
C ALA A 154 17.82 2.87 -6.56
N VAL A 155 16.79 3.64 -6.18
CA VAL A 155 15.43 3.11 -5.95
C VAL A 155 14.86 2.50 -7.22
N LEU A 156 14.87 3.25 -8.33
CA LEU A 156 14.32 2.76 -9.61
C LEU A 156 15.06 1.53 -10.13
N SER A 157 16.38 1.48 -9.94
CA SER A 157 17.19 0.33 -10.35
C SER A 157 16.88 -0.91 -9.51
N HIS A 158 16.63 -0.77 -8.20
CA HIS A 158 16.18 -1.87 -7.35
C HIS A 158 14.79 -2.35 -7.73
N ALA A 159 13.87 -1.42 -7.98
CA ALA A 159 12.48 -1.73 -8.29
C ALA A 159 12.28 -2.47 -9.62
N ALA A 160 13.24 -2.36 -10.54
CA ALA A 160 13.22 -3.01 -11.84
C ALA A 160 14.00 -4.35 -11.88
N ALA A 161 14.63 -4.74 -10.77
CA ALA A 161 15.46 -5.95 -10.65
C ALA A 161 14.62 -7.17 -10.23
#